data_AF-A0A6I8PSH2-F1
#
_entry.id   AF-A0A6I8PSH2-F1
#
_cell.length_a   1.000
_cell.length_b   1.000
_cell.length_c   1.000
_cell.angle_alpha   90.00
_cell.angle_beta   90.00
_cell.angle_gamma   90.00
#
_symmetry.space_group_name_H-M   'P 1'
#
loop_
_entity.id
_entity.type
_entity.pdbx_description
1 polymer ?
#
loop_
_entity_poly.entity_id
_entity_poly.type
_entity_poly.pdbx_seq_one_letter_code
_entity_poly.pdbx_strand_id
1 'polypeptide(L)'
;MDSIIDPGFLSRVIGKTIKITLTTGSIQGVLINVHPGRTILINKVKDLATGKMIPGAQLLFGYTILNVELQKDLEEVPVKQSEEQTTEEREQAPTEQDHIDDGSQDAERTQSDTGKPQDLRTRTLQVIKLSVDEEEVEYTIIDQFQPIFGPAIHHLQNQKVISIGAVGQNICRHGKLSWLQFATKSRVYLFDVLVLGSKVFKNGLQMVLEDTGILKVIHDCRWLGDILSYQYGIILNNVFDTQVGDVYLFSMETGGFLPHRIRTLEECLIHHLSMLPSRVSFLAHKLPLTEEYDDIWFDRPMDPTLLKLLSLEVIHLLPLRSAMLDAMLADFTLLVEGYLNAFRRGTANILESSEVSGSGLPKELQQLRVLQQMRREKALKEYDVNNKGLLTRGKAEKAPQSKPSITKHDTEPENAVKLTMKSEESLYQTMATSATHLENQEKNHGALCQNFPVRSNFCPRGPCDSLKPQPLRPPLPSLVANLRMPSLLAMGK
;
A
#
# COMPACT_ATOMS: atom_id res chain seq x y z
N MET A 1 -24.42 20.51 0.92
CA MET A 1 -23.95 21.91 1.00
C MET A 1 -22.45 21.85 1.16
N ASP A 2 -21.74 21.95 0.04
CA ASP A 2 -20.29 21.98 0.01
C ASP A 2 -19.85 23.29 0.64
N SER A 3 -19.23 23.22 1.82
CA SER A 3 -18.57 24.37 2.41
C SER A 3 -17.33 24.65 1.57
N ILE A 4 -17.46 25.53 0.57
CA ILE A 4 -16.34 26.08 -0.19
C ILE A 4 -15.45 26.77 0.83
N ILE A 5 -14.28 26.17 1.08
CA ILE A 5 -13.27 26.78 1.94
C ILE A 5 -12.74 28.00 1.19
N ASP A 6 -12.84 29.17 1.82
CA ASP A 6 -12.38 30.44 1.23
C ASP A 6 -10.89 30.35 0.81
N PRO A 7 -10.57 30.46 -0.49
CA PRO A 7 -9.18 30.42 -0.98
C PRO A 7 -8.30 31.53 -0.38
N GLY A 8 -8.91 32.69 -0.05
CA GLY A 8 -8.22 33.80 0.60
C GLY A 8 -7.84 33.52 2.06
N PHE A 9 -8.64 32.69 2.75
CA PHE A 9 -8.32 32.23 4.09
C PHE A 9 -7.21 31.16 4.07
N LEU A 10 -7.29 30.18 3.16
CA LEU A 10 -6.32 29.09 3.07
C LEU A 10 -4.89 29.57 2.82
N SER A 11 -4.73 30.53 1.91
CA SER A 11 -3.42 31.14 1.61
C SER A 11 -2.77 31.83 2.81
N ARG A 12 -3.53 32.25 3.82
CA ARG A 12 -3.01 32.92 5.03
C ARG A 12 -2.59 31.95 6.13
N VAL A 13 -3.13 30.73 6.14
CA VAL A 13 -2.89 29.74 7.19
C VAL A 13 -1.96 28.61 6.76
N ILE A 14 -1.88 28.30 5.47
CA ILE A 14 -0.91 27.33 4.94
C ILE A 14 0.51 27.83 5.19
N GLY A 15 1.39 26.95 5.66
CA GLY A 15 2.77 27.25 6.05
C GLY A 15 2.93 27.79 7.48
N LYS A 16 1.84 28.04 8.21
CA LYS A 16 1.92 28.50 9.61
C LYS A 16 1.89 27.35 10.61
N THR A 17 2.51 27.59 11.75
CA THR A 17 2.48 26.65 12.87
C THR A 17 1.10 26.68 13.54
N ILE A 18 0.46 25.53 13.60
CA ILE A 18 -0.84 25.35 14.25
C ILE A 18 -0.71 24.34 15.39
N LYS A 19 -1.48 24.59 16.44
CA LYS A 19 -1.74 23.64 17.53
C LYS A 19 -3.11 23.02 17.30
N ILE A 20 -3.17 21.70 17.32
CA ILE A 20 -4.39 20.93 17.06
C ILE A 20 -4.67 20.07 18.30
N THR A 21 -5.87 20.24 18.85
CA THR A 21 -6.38 19.38 19.92
C THR A 21 -7.24 18.28 19.30
N LEU A 22 -6.83 17.03 19.51
CA LEU A 22 -7.51 15.83 19.07
C LEU A 22 -8.26 15.16 20.23
N THR A 23 -9.13 14.21 19.94
CA THR A 23 -9.78 13.35 20.96
C THR A 23 -8.78 12.53 21.79
N THR A 24 -7.59 12.26 21.25
CA THR A 24 -6.56 11.42 21.88
C THR A 24 -5.38 12.20 22.46
N GLY A 25 -5.34 13.53 22.32
CA GLY A 25 -4.19 14.34 22.76
C GLY A 25 -4.07 15.66 22.00
N SER A 26 -2.98 16.39 22.19
CA SER A 26 -2.73 17.63 21.43
C SER A 26 -1.39 17.55 20.71
N ILE A 27 -1.37 18.06 19.49
CA ILE A 27 -0.18 18.07 18.64
C ILE A 27 0.04 19.46 18.06
N GLN A 28 1.27 19.75 17.69
CA GLN A 28 1.66 20.99 17.03
C GLN A 28 2.37 20.65 15.72
N GLY A 29 2.13 21.40 14.66
CA GLY A 29 2.81 21.17 13.38
C GLY A 29 2.59 22.33 12.42
N VAL A 30 3.30 22.33 11.31
CA VAL A 30 3.13 23.34 10.26
C VAL A 30 2.04 22.85 9.30
N LEU A 31 1.04 23.70 9.06
CA LEU A 31 -0.09 23.40 8.20
C LEU A 31 0.35 23.31 6.73
N ILE A 32 0.20 22.14 6.10
CA ILE A 32 0.48 21.97 4.68
C ILE A 32 -0.78 22.18 3.86
N ASN A 33 -1.90 21.58 4.27
CA ASN A 33 -3.14 21.63 3.49
C ASN A 33 -4.38 21.38 4.36
N VAL A 34 -5.53 21.92 3.93
CA VAL A 34 -6.85 21.63 4.47
C VAL A 34 -7.75 21.17 3.32
N HIS A 35 -8.18 19.92 3.36
CA HIS A 35 -9.05 19.33 2.35
C HIS A 35 -10.54 19.66 2.61
N PRO A 36 -11.37 19.79 1.55
CA PRO A 36 -12.83 19.99 1.68
C PRO A 36 -13.54 18.91 2.51
N GLY A 37 -12.99 17.69 2.54
CA GLY A 37 -13.46 16.58 3.38
C GLY A 37 -13.17 16.71 4.88
N ARG A 38 -12.83 17.92 5.37
CA ARG A 38 -12.42 18.23 6.75
C ARG A 38 -11.14 17.51 7.19
N THR A 39 -10.23 17.22 6.26
CA THR A 39 -8.95 16.58 6.58
C THR A 39 -7.83 17.60 6.58
N ILE A 40 -6.94 17.57 7.58
CA ILE A 40 -5.81 18.49 7.70
C ILE A 40 -4.50 17.72 7.55
N LEU A 41 -3.61 18.20 6.70
CA LEU A 41 -2.26 17.66 6.55
C LEU A 41 -1.26 18.62 7.21
N ILE A 42 -0.46 18.11 8.15
CA ILE A 42 0.59 18.86 8.84
C ILE A 42 1.95 18.15 8.72
N ASN A 43 3.06 18.90 8.71
CA ASN A 43 4.42 18.35 8.85
C ASN A 43 5.12 18.96 10.07
N LYS A 44 6.37 18.50 10.33
CA LYS A 44 7.16 18.88 11.50
C LYS A 44 6.34 18.72 12.79
N VAL A 45 5.68 17.57 12.91
CA VAL A 45 4.66 17.34 13.94
C VAL A 45 5.33 17.03 15.27
N LYS A 46 4.90 17.70 16.33
CA LYS A 46 5.33 17.51 17.70
C LYS A 46 4.14 17.11 18.54
N ASP A 47 4.25 16.01 19.26
CA ASP A 47 3.28 15.66 20.30
C ASP A 47 3.50 16.57 21.51
N LEU A 48 2.47 17.30 21.93
CA LEU A 48 2.58 18.25 23.05
C LEU A 48 2.59 17.54 24.41
N ALA A 49 2.09 16.31 24.50
CA ALA A 49 2.11 15.53 25.75
C ALA A 49 3.51 14.96 26.02
N THR A 50 4.17 14.44 24.98
CA THR A 50 5.49 13.79 25.12
C THR A 50 6.67 14.68 24.70
N GLY A 51 6.40 15.80 24.03
CA GLY A 51 7.42 16.67 23.45
C GLY A 51 8.19 16.06 22.27
N LYS A 52 7.87 14.81 21.88
CA LYS A 52 8.57 14.09 20.81
C LYS A 52 8.10 14.54 19.44
N MET A 53 9.05 14.60 18.50
CA MET A 53 8.75 14.78 17.08
C MET A 53 8.22 13.48 16.51
N ILE A 54 7.11 13.57 15.79
CA ILE A 54 6.51 12.46 15.05
C ILE A 54 7.08 12.50 13.63
N PRO A 55 7.76 11.44 13.16
CA PRO A 55 8.32 11.41 11.82
C PRO A 55 7.23 11.44 10.75
N GLY A 56 7.54 12.10 9.63
CA GLY A 56 6.65 12.21 8.47
C GLY A 56 5.56 13.28 8.61
N ALA A 57 4.82 13.48 7.52
CA ALA A 57 3.61 14.31 7.53
C ALA A 57 2.44 13.51 8.11
N GLN A 58 1.59 14.16 8.92
CA GLN A 58 0.44 13.54 9.56
C GLN A 58 -0.85 14.04 8.92
N LEU A 59 -1.68 13.08 8.50
CA LEU A 59 -3.02 13.31 7.98
C LEU A 59 -4.03 13.15 9.11
N LEU A 60 -4.77 14.22 9.41
CA LEU A 60 -5.73 14.27 10.51
C LEU A 60 -7.15 14.39 9.97
N PHE A 61 -8.02 13.46 10.33
CA PHE A 61 -9.40 13.47 9.90
C PHE A 61 -10.26 14.37 10.79
N GLY A 62 -11.17 15.15 10.20
CA GLY A 62 -11.92 16.18 10.93
C GLY A 62 -12.76 15.68 12.09
N TYR A 63 -13.16 14.40 12.11
CA TYR A 63 -13.90 13.81 13.23
C TYR A 63 -13.02 13.56 14.48
N THR A 64 -11.69 13.59 14.35
CA THR A 64 -10.77 13.49 15.50
C THR A 64 -10.35 14.85 16.04
N ILE A 65 -10.61 15.94 15.30
CA ILE A 65 -10.17 17.30 15.63
C ILE A 65 -11.23 18.00 16.48
N LEU A 66 -10.84 18.40 17.70
CA LEU A 66 -11.66 19.16 18.63
C LEU A 66 -11.43 20.68 18.51
N ASN A 67 -10.18 21.10 18.27
CA ASN A 67 -9.82 22.51 18.13
C ASN A 67 -8.56 22.71 17.28
N VAL A 68 -8.44 23.87 16.63
CA VAL A 68 -7.25 24.30 15.87
C VAL A 68 -6.92 25.75 16.22
N GLU A 69 -5.70 25.98 16.71
CA GLU A 69 -5.19 27.29 17.13
C GLU A 69 -3.97 27.68 16.27
N LEU A 70 -4.01 28.84 15.62
CA LEU A 70 -2.83 29.39 14.93
C LEU A 70 -1.86 29.94 15.99
N GLN A 71 -0.61 29.49 15.97
CA GLN A 71 0.42 30.07 16.83
C GLN A 71 0.98 31.34 16.17
N LYS A 72 1.09 32.42 16.95
CA LYS A 72 1.71 33.66 16.49
C LYS A 72 3.22 33.46 16.42
N ASP A 73 3.80 33.73 15.27
CA ASP A 73 5.25 33.83 15.10
C ASP A 73 5.75 34.96 16.02
N LEU A 74 6.70 34.66 16.91
CA LEU A 74 7.43 35.71 17.63
C LEU A 74 8.33 36.39 16.61
N GLU A 75 8.07 37.68 16.34
CA GLU A 75 8.84 38.50 15.42
C GLU A 75 10.33 38.49 15.77
N GLU A 76 11.17 38.17 14.78
CA GLU A 76 12.60 38.35 14.84
C GLU A 76 12.93 39.85 14.92
N VAL A 77 13.65 40.25 15.97
CA VAL A 77 14.20 41.60 16.11
C VAL A 77 15.32 41.81 15.09
N PRO A 78 15.32 42.91 14.31
CA PRO A 78 16.34 43.17 13.31
C PRO A 78 17.61 43.74 13.96
N VAL A 79 18.75 43.05 13.80
CA VAL A 79 20.07 43.61 14.14
C VAL A 79 20.65 44.33 12.93
N LYS A 80 20.92 45.62 13.13
CA LYS A 80 21.46 46.58 12.19
C LYS A 80 22.92 46.29 11.85
N GLN A 81 23.28 46.62 10.60
CA GLN A 81 24.65 46.85 10.16
C GLN A 81 25.18 48.20 10.70
N SER A 82 26.46 48.20 11.07
CA SER A 82 27.35 49.37 11.25
C SER A 82 28.78 48.81 11.13
N GLU A 83 29.50 49.09 10.03
CA GLU A 83 30.54 50.14 9.92
C GLU A 83 31.70 49.90 10.91
N GLU A 84 33.00 49.96 10.62
CA GLU A 84 33.87 50.18 9.45
C GLU A 84 35.34 50.08 10.00
N GLN A 85 36.36 50.25 9.16
CA GLN A 85 37.80 50.49 9.44
C GLN A 85 38.74 49.25 9.53
N THR A 86 39.54 48.90 8.51
CA THR A 86 40.76 49.52 7.88
C THR A 86 42.05 49.44 8.69
N THR A 87 43.03 48.67 8.18
CA THR A 87 44.48 48.98 7.93
C THR A 87 45.15 47.65 7.48
N GLU A 88 45.65 47.50 6.24
CA GLU A 88 47.04 47.77 5.77
C GLU A 88 48.10 47.09 6.69
N GLU A 89 49.06 46.25 6.28
CA GLU A 89 50.07 46.26 5.19
C GLU A 89 50.55 44.80 4.91
N ARG A 90 50.70 44.32 3.68
CA ARG A 90 51.87 44.31 2.76
C ARG A 90 53.05 43.37 3.10
N GLU A 91 53.18 42.34 2.24
CA GLU A 91 54.37 41.63 1.71
C GLU A 91 55.59 41.31 2.61
N GLN A 92 55.99 40.02 2.66
CA GLN A 92 57.25 39.48 2.08
C GLN A 92 57.54 38.03 2.55
N ALA A 93 57.81 37.15 1.59
CA ALA A 93 58.71 35.98 1.73
C ALA A 93 60.13 36.45 1.31
N PRO A 94 61.29 35.77 1.52
CA PRO A 94 61.49 34.31 1.32
C PRO A 94 62.63 33.61 2.14
N THR A 95 62.94 32.34 1.78
CA THR A 95 64.24 31.58 1.90
C THR A 95 64.71 31.18 3.32
N GLU A 96 65.39 30.06 3.62
CA GLU A 96 65.87 28.82 2.96
C GLU A 96 66.47 27.90 4.07
N GLN A 97 66.49 26.56 3.87
CA GLN A 97 67.50 25.54 4.33
C GLN A 97 67.75 25.34 5.86
N ASP A 98 68.09 24.19 6.46
CA ASP A 98 68.51 22.84 6.05
C ASP A 98 68.57 21.87 7.29
N HIS A 99 68.55 20.55 7.04
CA HIS A 99 69.10 19.39 7.83
C HIS A 99 68.46 18.95 9.18
N ILE A 100 68.52 17.69 9.67
CA ILE A 100 68.62 16.25 9.26
C ILE A 100 68.38 15.44 10.58
N ASP A 101 67.89 14.19 10.48
CA ASP A 101 67.87 13.07 11.48
C ASP A 101 66.85 13.15 12.64
N ASP A 102 66.25 12.07 13.16
CA ASP A 102 66.44 10.61 13.10
C ASP A 102 65.15 9.94 13.66
N GLY A 103 64.92 8.64 13.41
CA GLY A 103 64.22 7.78 14.37
C GLY A 103 62.77 7.37 14.09
N SER A 104 62.62 6.25 13.37
CA SER A 104 61.69 5.11 13.60
C SER A 104 60.46 5.28 14.52
N GLN A 105 59.26 4.91 14.05
CA GLN A 105 58.53 3.71 14.52
C GLN A 105 57.13 3.58 13.88
N ASP A 106 56.77 2.32 13.64
CA ASP A 106 55.52 1.83 13.09
C ASP A 106 54.28 2.28 13.88
N ALA A 107 53.22 2.68 13.16
CA ALA A 107 51.85 2.50 13.62
C ALA A 107 50.90 2.52 12.42
N GLU A 108 50.21 1.40 12.24
CA GLU A 108 49.13 1.15 11.30
C GLU A 108 48.16 2.34 11.20
N ARG A 109 48.20 3.04 10.07
CA ARG A 109 47.17 4.01 9.73
C ARG A 109 46.00 3.24 9.16
N THR A 110 45.02 2.99 10.02
CA THR A 110 43.67 2.56 9.64
C THR A 110 43.20 3.45 8.50
N GLN A 111 43.07 2.87 7.30
CA GLN A 111 42.38 3.51 6.19
C GLN A 111 40.93 3.69 6.64
N SER A 112 40.60 4.90 7.07
CA SER A 112 39.22 5.35 7.12
C SER A 112 38.75 5.40 5.68
N ASP A 113 38.00 4.36 5.31
CA ASP A 113 37.34 4.21 4.03
C ASP A 113 36.27 5.31 3.90
N THR A 114 36.70 6.51 3.50
CA THR A 114 35.80 7.53 2.97
C THR A 114 35.56 7.21 1.50
N GLY A 115 34.83 6.11 1.25
CA GLY A 115 34.36 5.72 -0.07
C GLY A 115 33.53 6.85 -0.67
N LYS A 116 33.90 7.31 -1.86
CA LYS A 116 33.18 8.37 -2.59
C LYS A 116 31.75 7.88 -2.91
N PRO A 117 30.72 8.75 -2.91
CA PRO A 117 29.33 8.38 -3.25
C PRO A 117 29.16 7.66 -4.61
N GLN A 118 30.07 7.91 -5.56
CA GLN A 118 30.06 7.26 -6.88
C GLN A 118 30.44 5.76 -6.83
N ASP A 119 31.23 5.35 -5.84
CA ASP A 119 31.66 3.94 -5.70
C ASP A 119 30.49 3.07 -5.20
N LEU A 120 29.72 3.58 -4.23
CA LEU A 120 28.54 2.89 -3.72
C LEU A 120 27.43 2.78 -4.76
N ARG A 121 27.21 3.83 -5.57
CA ARG A 121 26.24 3.82 -6.67
C ARG A 121 26.55 2.72 -7.69
N THR A 122 27.82 2.63 -8.07
CA THR A 122 28.32 1.62 -9.02
C THR A 122 28.18 0.22 -8.44
N ARG A 123 28.50 0.05 -7.15
CA ARG A 123 28.38 -1.23 -6.45
C ARG A 123 26.92 -1.70 -6.36
N THR A 124 25.99 -0.80 -6.02
CA THR A 124 24.56 -1.13 -5.96
C THR A 124 24.00 -1.49 -7.34
N LEU A 125 24.37 -0.76 -8.39
CA LEU A 125 24.02 -1.10 -9.76
C LEU A 125 24.56 -2.48 -10.17
N GLN A 126 25.79 -2.81 -9.77
CA GLN A 126 26.38 -4.12 -10.05
C GLN A 126 25.63 -5.26 -9.36
N VAL A 127 25.17 -5.06 -8.12
CA VAL A 127 24.33 -6.05 -7.40
C VAL A 127 22.99 -6.25 -8.11
N ILE A 128 22.34 -5.16 -8.51
CA ILE A 128 21.08 -5.22 -9.27
C ILE A 128 21.31 -5.97 -10.58
N LYS A 129 22.40 -5.65 -11.30
CA LYS A 129 22.76 -6.29 -12.57
C LYS A 129 22.84 -7.80 -12.45
N LEU A 130 23.54 -8.30 -11.44
CA LEU A 130 23.63 -9.73 -11.16
C LEU A 130 22.26 -10.38 -10.91
N SER A 131 21.34 -9.67 -10.25
CA SER A 131 19.99 -10.17 -9.99
C SER A 131 19.09 -10.15 -11.22
N VAL A 132 19.16 -9.11 -12.07
CA VAL A 132 18.29 -8.99 -13.24
C VAL A 132 18.81 -9.77 -14.45
N ASP A 133 20.11 -10.08 -14.52
CA ASP A 133 20.72 -10.79 -15.65
C ASP A 133 20.24 -12.24 -15.78
N GLU A 134 19.70 -12.85 -14.73
CA GLU A 134 19.11 -14.20 -14.76
C GLU A 134 17.82 -14.31 -15.59
N GLU A 135 17.11 -13.20 -15.81
CA GLU A 135 15.81 -13.18 -16.48
C GLU A 135 15.92 -12.55 -17.87
N GLU A 136 15.36 -13.18 -18.91
CA GLU A 136 15.27 -12.56 -20.24
C GLU A 136 13.96 -11.76 -20.34
N VAL A 137 14.07 -10.45 -20.60
CA VAL A 137 12.91 -9.59 -20.80
C VAL A 137 13.13 -8.68 -21.99
N GLU A 138 12.20 -8.74 -22.95
CA GLU A 138 12.14 -7.83 -24.08
C GLU A 138 11.24 -6.65 -23.73
N TYR A 139 11.72 -5.44 -23.99
CA TYR A 139 10.97 -4.22 -23.77
C TYR A 139 11.19 -3.23 -24.92
N THR A 140 10.19 -2.39 -25.17
CA THR A 140 10.26 -1.31 -26.15
C THR A 140 10.30 0.03 -25.42
N ILE A 141 11.39 0.78 -25.61
CA ILE A 141 11.49 2.16 -25.14
C ILE A 141 10.67 3.05 -26.05
N ILE A 142 9.85 3.91 -25.46
CA ILE A 142 9.08 4.94 -26.15
C ILE A 142 9.54 6.29 -25.62
N ASP A 143 10.43 6.94 -26.36
CA ASP A 143 11.04 8.24 -26.05
C ASP A 143 10.73 9.31 -27.12
N GLN A 144 10.04 8.92 -28.20
CA GLN A 144 9.61 9.79 -29.29
C GLN A 144 8.19 9.46 -29.77
N PHE A 145 7.46 10.46 -30.27
CA PHE A 145 6.07 10.32 -30.71
C PHE A 145 5.89 9.56 -32.04
N GLN A 146 6.94 9.38 -32.83
CA GLN A 146 6.91 8.65 -34.09
C GLN A 146 8.23 7.89 -34.25
N PRO A 147 8.25 6.71 -34.87
CA PRO A 147 7.10 5.98 -35.43
C PRO A 147 6.42 5.02 -34.42
N ILE A 148 7.03 4.80 -33.25
CA ILE A 148 6.68 3.69 -32.35
C ILE A 148 5.55 3.99 -31.35
N PHE A 149 5.34 5.27 -31.01
CA PHE A 149 4.35 5.66 -29.99
C PHE A 149 2.92 5.32 -30.41
N GLY A 150 2.50 5.70 -31.62
CA GLY A 150 1.13 5.43 -32.10
C GLY A 150 0.76 3.94 -32.06
N PRO A 151 1.59 3.04 -32.65
CA PRO A 151 1.40 1.59 -32.54
C PRO A 151 1.37 1.07 -31.10
N ALA A 152 2.22 1.61 -30.21
CA ALA A 152 2.23 1.21 -28.79
C ALA A 152 0.92 1.59 -28.08
N ILE A 153 0.43 2.83 -28.28
CA ILE A 153 -0.86 3.27 -27.72
C ILE A 153 -2.01 2.41 -28.26
N HIS A 154 -2.06 2.18 -29.57
CA HIS A 154 -3.09 1.34 -30.18
C HIS A 154 -3.07 -0.09 -29.62
N HIS A 155 -1.88 -0.66 -29.44
CA HIS A 155 -1.74 -1.98 -28.84
C HIS A 155 -2.26 -2.01 -27.39
N LEU A 156 -1.94 -0.99 -26.57
CA LEU A 156 -2.42 -0.87 -25.19
C LEU A 156 -3.94 -0.70 -25.10
N GLN A 157 -4.53 0.11 -25.98
CA GLN A 157 -5.99 0.33 -26.04
C GLN A 157 -6.79 -0.95 -26.35
N ASN A 158 -6.19 -1.89 -27.08
CA ASN A 158 -6.83 -3.16 -27.41
C ASN A 158 -6.71 -4.22 -26.31
N GLN A 159 -6.01 -3.92 -25.20
CA GLN A 159 -5.88 -4.86 -24.10
C GLN A 159 -7.09 -4.80 -23.17
N LYS A 160 -7.46 -5.94 -22.57
CA LYS A 160 -8.46 -5.97 -21.47
C LYS A 160 -7.83 -5.74 -20.10
N VAL A 161 -6.58 -6.13 -19.94
CA VAL A 161 -5.84 -6.02 -18.69
C VAL A 161 -4.39 -5.66 -19.01
N ILE A 162 -3.84 -4.67 -18.31
CA ILE A 162 -2.45 -4.23 -18.43
C ILE A 162 -1.86 -4.02 -17.04
N SER A 163 -0.56 -4.24 -16.87
CA SER A 163 0.17 -3.84 -15.67
C SER A 163 0.74 -2.44 -15.84
N ILE A 164 0.81 -1.67 -14.74
CA ILE A 164 1.46 -0.36 -14.74
C ILE A 164 2.42 -0.25 -13.57
N GLY A 165 3.60 0.29 -13.85
CA GLY A 165 4.57 0.77 -12.88
C GLY A 165 4.96 2.22 -13.17
N ALA A 166 5.56 2.89 -12.19
CA ALA A 166 6.09 4.24 -12.36
C ALA A 166 7.38 4.43 -11.55
N VAL A 167 8.34 5.18 -12.10
CA VAL A 167 9.50 5.67 -11.34
C VAL A 167 9.76 7.15 -11.57
N GLY A 168 10.34 7.80 -10.57
CA GLY A 168 10.54 9.25 -10.50
C GLY A 168 10.97 9.69 -9.10
N GLN A 169 11.12 10.99 -8.92
CA GLN A 169 11.47 11.58 -7.62
C GLN A 169 10.21 11.90 -6.84
N ASN A 170 10.11 11.40 -5.61
CA ASN A 170 9.02 11.70 -4.67
C ASN A 170 7.62 11.60 -5.32
N ILE A 171 7.34 10.51 -6.03
CA ILE A 171 6.11 10.35 -6.84
C ILE A 171 4.86 10.62 -5.98
N CYS A 172 4.28 11.80 -6.17
CA CYS A 172 3.06 12.31 -5.57
C CYS A 172 2.74 13.65 -6.26
N ARG A 173 1.75 14.40 -5.78
CA ARG A 173 1.37 15.72 -6.32
C ARG A 173 2.51 16.74 -6.50
N HIS A 174 3.60 16.63 -5.74
CA HIS A 174 4.77 17.52 -5.85
C HIS A 174 6.02 16.84 -6.44
N GLY A 175 5.93 15.54 -6.76
CA GLY A 175 7.03 14.78 -7.34
C GLY A 175 7.28 15.09 -8.80
N LYS A 176 8.19 14.32 -9.41
CA LYS A 176 8.41 14.31 -10.85
C LYS A 176 8.38 12.88 -11.35
N LEU A 177 7.49 12.62 -12.31
CA LEU A 177 7.43 11.34 -13.01
C LEU A 177 8.51 11.31 -14.10
N SER A 178 9.34 10.26 -14.10
CA SER A 178 10.41 10.10 -15.09
C SER A 178 10.07 9.01 -16.12
N TRP A 179 9.59 7.86 -15.64
CA TRP A 179 9.23 6.73 -16.50
C TRP A 179 7.88 6.16 -16.10
N LEU A 180 7.13 5.73 -17.10
CA LEU A 180 5.90 4.96 -16.94
C LEU A 180 6.05 3.63 -17.67
N GLN A 181 5.88 2.53 -16.94
CA GLN A 181 6.01 1.19 -17.47
C GLN A 181 4.64 0.58 -17.72
N PHE A 182 4.48 -0.11 -18.84
CA PHE A 182 3.29 -0.89 -19.15
C PHE A 182 3.68 -2.30 -19.55
N ALA A 183 3.06 -3.31 -18.95
CA ALA A 183 3.15 -4.68 -19.43
C ALA A 183 1.79 -5.19 -19.89
N THR A 184 1.81 -5.92 -20.99
CA THR A 184 0.71 -6.72 -21.51
C THR A 184 1.09 -8.20 -21.38
N LYS A 185 0.25 -9.12 -21.86
CA LYS A 185 0.61 -10.54 -21.88
C LYS A 185 1.84 -10.86 -22.73
N SER A 186 2.18 -10.01 -23.69
CA SER A 186 3.19 -10.32 -24.72
C SER A 186 4.26 -9.24 -24.92
N ARG A 187 4.10 -8.05 -24.33
CA ARG A 187 4.97 -6.89 -24.58
C ARG A 187 5.10 -6.00 -23.36
N VAL A 188 6.29 -5.42 -23.19
CA VAL A 188 6.58 -4.35 -22.22
C VAL A 188 6.92 -3.06 -22.96
N TYR A 189 6.34 -1.95 -22.51
CA TYR A 189 6.62 -0.61 -22.99
C TYR A 189 7.13 0.27 -21.86
N LEU A 190 8.25 0.96 -22.10
CA LEU A 190 8.83 1.92 -21.17
C LEU A 190 8.70 3.32 -21.78
N PHE A 191 7.75 4.12 -21.30
CA PHE A 191 7.57 5.48 -21.77
C PHE A 191 8.47 6.42 -20.97
N ASP A 192 9.36 7.12 -21.68
CA ASP A 192 10.20 8.17 -21.12
C ASP A 192 9.40 9.47 -20.99
N VAL A 193 8.75 9.63 -19.83
CA VAL A 193 7.90 10.79 -19.56
C VAL A 193 8.74 12.07 -19.46
N LEU A 194 10.00 11.95 -19.03
CA LEU A 194 10.92 13.09 -18.95
C LEU A 194 11.22 13.66 -20.35
N VAL A 195 11.50 12.79 -21.33
CA VAL A 195 11.79 13.21 -22.72
C VAL A 195 10.52 13.61 -23.47
N LEU A 196 9.46 12.80 -23.39
CA LEU A 196 8.20 13.06 -24.10
C LEU A 196 7.41 14.24 -23.52
N GLY A 197 7.65 14.58 -22.26
CA GLY A 197 6.94 15.58 -21.50
C GLY A 197 5.46 15.23 -21.26
N SER A 198 4.72 16.16 -20.66
CA SER A 198 3.29 15.97 -20.33
C SER A 198 2.38 15.73 -21.54
N LYS A 199 2.86 16.02 -22.76
CA LYS A 199 2.16 15.74 -24.02
C LYS A 199 1.91 14.25 -24.22
N VAL A 200 2.73 13.37 -23.63
CA VAL A 200 2.56 11.91 -23.69
C VAL A 200 1.16 11.46 -23.28
N PHE A 201 0.58 12.14 -22.30
CA PHE A 201 -0.75 11.84 -21.79
C PHE A 201 -1.84 12.26 -22.76
N LYS A 202 -1.84 13.53 -23.16
CA LYS A 202 -2.84 14.08 -24.09
C LYS A 202 -2.81 13.42 -25.47
N ASN A 203 -1.65 12.89 -25.87
CA ASN A 203 -1.47 12.23 -27.15
C ASN A 203 -1.89 10.74 -27.16
N GLY A 204 -2.29 10.16 -26.03
CA GLY A 204 -2.85 8.81 -26.04
C GLY A 204 -2.90 8.10 -24.70
N LEU A 205 -1.91 8.28 -23.82
CA LEU A 205 -1.88 7.54 -22.55
C LEU A 205 -3.05 7.89 -21.63
N GLN A 206 -3.58 9.11 -21.68
CA GLN A 206 -4.77 9.49 -20.93
C GLN A 206 -5.96 8.57 -21.29
N MET A 207 -6.15 8.29 -22.59
CA MET A 207 -7.24 7.40 -23.03
C MET A 207 -7.08 6.00 -22.42
N VAL A 208 -5.87 5.46 -22.34
CA VAL A 208 -5.61 4.13 -21.75
C VAL A 208 -5.83 4.14 -20.23
N LEU A 209 -5.35 5.18 -19.54
CA LEU A 209 -5.40 5.28 -18.08
C LEU A 209 -6.82 5.53 -17.56
N GLU A 210 -7.64 6.30 -18.27
CA GLU A 210 -9.01 6.64 -17.88
C GLU A 210 -10.06 5.62 -18.36
N ASP A 211 -9.74 4.77 -19.34
CA ASP A 211 -10.68 3.79 -19.91
C ASP A 211 -11.11 2.74 -18.87
N THR A 212 -12.41 2.66 -18.60
CA THR A 212 -13.00 1.69 -17.67
C THR A 212 -13.04 0.26 -18.22
N GLY A 213 -12.92 0.07 -19.54
CA GLY A 213 -12.87 -1.23 -20.20
C GLY A 213 -11.50 -1.92 -20.12
N ILE A 214 -10.46 -1.17 -19.74
CA ILE A 214 -9.10 -1.67 -19.54
C ILE A 214 -8.82 -1.71 -18.04
N LEU A 215 -8.55 -2.89 -17.49
CA LEU A 215 -8.16 -3.07 -16.10
C LEU A 215 -6.66 -2.80 -15.93
N LYS A 216 -6.31 -1.88 -15.02
CA LYS A 216 -4.92 -1.55 -14.70
C LYS A 216 -4.48 -2.28 -13.44
N VAL A 217 -3.51 -3.17 -13.56
CA VAL A 217 -2.92 -3.93 -12.44
C VAL A 217 -1.71 -3.16 -11.93
N ILE A 218 -1.75 -2.77 -10.66
CA ILE A 218 -0.74 -1.90 -10.06
C ILE A 218 -0.40 -2.46 -8.68
N HIS A 219 0.82 -2.23 -8.20
CA HIS A 219 1.16 -2.43 -6.81
C HIS A 219 1.23 -1.08 -6.11
N ASP A 220 0.36 -0.85 -5.12
CA ASP A 220 0.25 0.43 -4.41
C ASP A 220 -0.01 1.63 -5.33
N CYS A 221 -1.26 1.73 -5.80
CA CYS A 221 -1.65 2.76 -6.77
C CYS A 221 -1.78 4.18 -6.20
N ARG A 222 -1.60 4.38 -4.88
CA ARG A 222 -1.88 5.66 -4.20
C ARG A 222 -1.06 6.80 -4.78
N TRP A 223 0.25 6.58 -4.92
CA TRP A 223 1.21 7.59 -5.36
C TRP A 223 1.05 7.93 -6.84
N LEU A 224 0.88 6.90 -7.67
CA LEU A 224 0.65 7.07 -9.10
C LEU A 224 -0.69 7.77 -9.37
N GLY A 225 -1.74 7.42 -8.63
CA GLY A 225 -3.04 8.09 -8.72
C GLY A 225 -2.96 9.58 -8.36
N ASP A 226 -2.26 9.93 -7.27
CA ASP A 226 -2.11 11.32 -6.81
C ASP A 226 -1.35 12.18 -7.83
N ILE A 227 -0.23 11.70 -8.39
CA ILE A 227 0.53 12.47 -9.39
C ILE A 227 -0.22 12.60 -10.71
N LEU A 228 -0.89 11.54 -11.18
CA LEU A 228 -1.70 11.56 -12.41
C LEU A 228 -2.85 12.57 -12.31
N SER A 229 -3.58 12.55 -11.20
CA SER A 229 -4.70 13.45 -10.97
C SER A 229 -4.24 14.90 -10.82
N TYR A 230 -3.26 15.14 -9.95
CA TYR A 230 -2.88 16.51 -9.58
C TYR A 230 -2.08 17.22 -10.67
N GLN A 231 -1.08 16.55 -11.26
CA GLN A 231 -0.16 17.20 -12.22
C GLN A 231 -0.65 17.13 -13.66
N TYR A 232 -1.37 16.05 -14.02
CA TYR A 232 -1.74 15.78 -15.40
C TYR A 232 -3.25 15.83 -15.65
N GLY A 233 -4.06 15.96 -14.60
CA GLY A 233 -5.53 16.01 -14.71
C GLY A 233 -6.15 14.68 -15.14
N ILE A 234 -5.47 13.56 -14.88
CA ILE A 234 -5.87 12.22 -15.32
C ILE A 234 -6.50 11.46 -14.15
N ILE A 235 -7.68 10.90 -14.36
CA ILE A 235 -8.37 10.08 -13.37
C ILE A 235 -8.13 8.60 -13.67
N LEU A 236 -7.20 8.00 -12.92
CA LEU A 236 -6.91 6.58 -13.04
C LEU A 236 -8.14 5.74 -12.62
N ASN A 237 -8.74 5.04 -13.59
CA ASN A 237 -9.97 4.27 -13.38
C ASN A 237 -9.73 2.76 -13.46
N ASN A 238 -10.64 1.92 -12.97
CA ASN A 238 -10.60 0.45 -13.11
C ASN A 238 -9.21 -0.15 -12.77
N VAL A 239 -8.84 -0.08 -11.49
CA VAL A 239 -7.56 -0.55 -10.97
C VAL A 239 -7.74 -1.83 -10.16
N PHE A 240 -6.88 -2.82 -10.40
CA PHE A 240 -6.64 -3.91 -9.46
C PHE A 240 -5.32 -3.62 -8.74
N ASP A 241 -5.40 -3.30 -7.45
CA ASP A 241 -4.22 -3.07 -6.62
C ASP A 241 -3.79 -4.37 -5.93
N THR A 242 -2.62 -4.88 -6.28
CA THR A 242 -2.07 -6.14 -5.74
C THR A 242 -1.70 -6.02 -4.25
N GLN A 243 -1.36 -4.82 -3.74
CA GLN A 243 -1.12 -4.62 -2.31
C GLN A 243 -2.43 -4.67 -1.52
N VAL A 244 -3.51 -4.11 -2.06
CA VAL A 244 -4.86 -4.25 -1.47
C VAL A 244 -5.30 -5.72 -1.54
N GLY A 245 -5.04 -6.39 -2.67
CA GLY A 245 -5.32 -7.81 -2.86
C GLY A 245 -4.64 -8.69 -1.80
N ASP A 246 -3.37 -8.42 -1.49
CA ASP A 246 -2.62 -9.12 -0.43
C ASP A 246 -3.26 -8.99 0.96
N VAL A 247 -3.66 -7.77 1.35
CA VAL A 247 -4.30 -7.51 2.64
C VAL A 247 -5.67 -8.19 2.71
N TYR A 248 -6.43 -8.15 1.61
CA TYR A 248 -7.74 -8.80 1.53
C TYR A 248 -7.63 -10.33 1.64
N LEU A 249 -6.66 -10.94 0.92
CA LEU A 249 -6.38 -12.38 1.02
C LEU A 249 -6.00 -12.79 2.44
N PHE A 250 -5.11 -12.04 3.08
CA PHE A 250 -4.74 -12.32 4.47
C PHE A 250 -5.96 -12.28 5.40
N SER A 251 -6.88 -11.33 5.20
CA SER A 251 -8.14 -11.28 5.95
C SER A 251 -9.00 -12.51 5.70
N MET A 252 -9.08 -13.01 4.47
CA MET A 252 -9.82 -14.22 4.13
C MET A 252 -9.20 -15.48 4.78
N GLU A 253 -7.87 -15.59 4.75
CA GLU A 253 -7.09 -16.71 5.29
C GLU A 253 -7.10 -16.77 6.82
N THR A 254 -7.27 -15.63 7.48
CA THR A 254 -7.26 -15.51 8.94
C THR A 254 -8.65 -15.39 9.56
N GLY A 255 -9.72 -15.54 8.78
CA GLY A 255 -11.09 -15.45 9.30
C GLY A 255 -11.47 -14.03 9.75
N GLY A 256 -10.97 -13.02 9.05
CA GLY A 256 -11.34 -11.61 9.18
C GLY A 256 -10.33 -10.72 9.91
N PHE A 257 -9.13 -11.21 10.23
CA PHE A 257 -8.11 -10.37 10.86
C PHE A 257 -7.28 -9.60 9.82
N LEU A 258 -6.81 -8.42 10.20
CA LEU A 258 -5.93 -7.61 9.36
C LEU A 258 -4.48 -7.74 9.80
N PRO A 259 -3.52 -7.65 8.87
CA PRO A 259 -2.10 -7.67 9.20
C PRO A 259 -1.65 -6.32 9.77
N HIS A 260 -0.65 -6.33 10.65
CA HIS A 260 -0.06 -5.11 11.21
C HIS A 260 0.77 -4.29 10.20
N ARG A 261 1.22 -4.93 9.10
CA ARG A 261 2.01 -4.32 8.03
C ARG A 261 1.60 -4.90 6.68
N ILE A 262 1.78 -4.08 5.64
CA ILE A 262 1.68 -4.51 4.24
C ILE A 262 2.92 -5.32 3.83
N ARG A 263 2.77 -6.16 2.81
CA ARG A 263 3.90 -6.79 2.10
C ARG A 263 4.41 -5.85 1.00
N THR A 264 5.71 -5.88 0.73
CA THR A 264 6.30 -5.27 -0.47
C THR A 264 5.90 -6.05 -1.73
N LEU A 265 6.18 -5.51 -2.92
CA LEU A 265 5.99 -6.26 -4.17
C LEU A 265 6.82 -7.54 -4.17
N GLU A 266 8.09 -7.47 -3.75
CA GLU A 266 8.98 -8.63 -3.60
C GLU A 266 8.34 -9.72 -2.73
N GLU A 267 7.89 -9.36 -1.52
CA GLU A 267 7.25 -10.30 -0.60
C GLU A 267 5.96 -10.88 -1.20
N CYS A 268 5.20 -10.10 -1.98
CA CYS A 268 4.01 -10.60 -2.67
C CYS A 268 4.36 -11.60 -3.78
N LEU A 269 5.42 -11.35 -4.55
CA LEU A 269 5.87 -12.28 -5.60
C LEU A 269 6.37 -13.60 -5.00
N ILE A 270 7.13 -13.54 -3.90
CA ILE A 270 7.57 -14.74 -3.18
C ILE A 270 6.36 -15.50 -2.63
N HIS A 271 5.45 -14.81 -1.97
CA HIS A 271 4.31 -15.46 -1.30
C HIS A 271 3.31 -16.05 -2.29
N HIS A 272 2.83 -15.27 -3.24
CA HIS A 272 1.69 -15.64 -4.09
C HIS A 272 2.09 -16.35 -5.37
N LEU A 273 3.31 -16.12 -5.88
CA LEU A 273 3.83 -16.80 -7.07
C LEU A 273 4.89 -17.85 -6.76
N SER A 274 5.24 -18.04 -5.48
CA SER A 274 6.29 -18.98 -5.05
C SER A 274 7.65 -18.72 -5.74
N MET A 275 7.94 -17.46 -6.07
CA MET A 275 9.21 -17.10 -6.69
C MET A 275 10.36 -17.24 -5.69
N LEU A 276 11.53 -17.66 -6.19
CA LEU A 276 12.75 -17.72 -5.39
C LEU A 276 13.19 -16.30 -5.00
N PRO A 277 13.58 -16.04 -3.74
CA PRO A 277 14.05 -14.72 -3.31
C PRO A 277 15.20 -14.17 -4.18
N SER A 278 16.10 -15.02 -4.67
CA SER A 278 17.19 -14.60 -5.56
C SER A 278 16.68 -13.92 -6.84
N ARG A 279 15.60 -14.45 -7.44
CA ARG A 279 15.00 -13.95 -8.70
C ARG A 279 14.28 -12.62 -8.56
N VAL A 280 13.89 -12.23 -7.34
CA VAL A 280 13.17 -10.97 -7.08
C VAL A 280 13.95 -9.99 -6.21
N SER A 281 15.15 -10.36 -5.77
CA SER A 281 16.01 -9.55 -4.89
C SER A 281 16.34 -8.16 -5.47
N PHE A 282 16.32 -7.98 -6.80
CA PHE A 282 16.45 -6.67 -7.44
C PHE A 282 15.41 -5.64 -6.95
N LEU A 283 14.21 -6.07 -6.54
CA LEU A 283 13.18 -5.19 -5.96
C LEU A 283 13.58 -4.68 -4.59
N ALA A 284 14.21 -5.52 -3.76
CA ALA A 284 14.75 -5.11 -2.46
C ALA A 284 15.84 -4.05 -2.62
N HIS A 285 16.67 -4.17 -3.66
CA HIS A 285 17.76 -3.23 -3.95
C HIS A 285 17.28 -1.91 -4.59
N LYS A 286 16.11 -1.91 -5.25
CA LYS A 286 15.51 -0.69 -5.85
C LYS A 286 15.18 0.39 -4.82
N LEU A 287 14.68 0.01 -3.65
CA LEU A 287 14.22 0.95 -2.64
C LEU A 287 15.38 1.81 -2.08
N PRO A 288 16.49 1.22 -1.56
CA PRO A 288 17.66 1.99 -1.16
C PRO A 288 18.23 2.85 -2.27
N LEU A 289 18.24 2.33 -3.52
CA LEU A 289 18.71 3.09 -4.68
C LEU A 289 17.89 4.38 -4.90
N THR A 290 16.58 4.31 -4.67
CA THR A 290 15.67 5.47 -4.81
C THR A 290 15.81 6.46 -3.66
N GLU A 291 16.11 5.99 -2.46
CA GLU A 291 16.32 6.83 -1.27
C GLU A 291 17.68 7.52 -1.26
N GLU A 292 18.71 6.87 -1.81
CA GLU A 292 20.09 7.37 -1.79
C GLU A 292 20.42 8.25 -3.00
N TYR A 293 19.84 7.97 -4.16
CA TYR A 293 20.14 8.66 -5.43
C TYR A 293 18.87 9.23 -6.06
N ASP A 294 18.49 10.42 -5.60
CA ASP A 294 17.32 11.17 -6.08
C ASP A 294 17.27 11.37 -7.61
N ASP A 295 18.43 11.41 -8.27
CA ASP A 295 18.60 11.73 -9.69
C ASP A 295 18.71 10.49 -10.60
N ILE A 296 18.86 9.29 -10.06
CA ILE A 296 19.17 8.09 -10.86
C ILE A 296 18.12 7.76 -11.92
N TRP A 297 16.86 8.09 -11.63
CA TRP A 297 15.75 7.88 -12.55
C TRP A 297 15.69 8.93 -13.66
N PHE A 298 16.45 10.03 -13.55
CA PHE A 298 16.45 11.18 -14.47
C PHE A 298 17.64 11.18 -15.43
N ASP A 299 18.66 10.35 -15.19
CA ASP A 299 19.80 10.23 -16.09
C ASP A 299 19.40 9.73 -17.47
N ARG A 300 20.02 10.30 -18.51
CA ARG A 300 19.83 9.94 -19.91
C ARG A 300 21.17 9.86 -20.64
N PRO A 301 21.43 8.81 -21.44
CA PRO A 301 20.60 7.61 -21.60
C PRO A 301 20.52 6.81 -20.28
N MET A 302 19.38 6.17 -20.03
CA MET A 302 19.19 5.37 -18.81
C MET A 302 20.01 4.07 -18.91
N ASP A 303 20.60 3.65 -17.79
CA ASP A 303 21.36 2.40 -17.74
C ASP A 303 20.46 1.20 -18.14
N PRO A 304 20.92 0.32 -19.06
CA PRO A 304 20.16 -0.85 -19.50
C PRO A 304 19.73 -1.78 -18.36
N THR A 305 20.52 -1.88 -17.30
CA THR A 305 20.20 -2.65 -16.09
C THR A 305 18.94 -2.12 -15.42
N LEU A 306 18.81 -0.79 -15.34
CA LEU A 306 17.65 -0.15 -14.73
C LEU A 306 16.42 -0.30 -15.63
N LEU A 307 16.57 -0.17 -16.96
CA LEU A 307 15.47 -0.43 -17.89
C LEU A 307 14.96 -1.88 -17.80
N LYS A 308 15.87 -2.84 -17.63
CA LYS A 308 15.54 -4.24 -17.38
C LYS A 308 14.78 -4.42 -16.06
N LEU A 309 15.27 -3.82 -14.97
CA LEU A 309 14.60 -3.80 -13.67
C LEU A 309 13.17 -3.25 -13.76
N LEU A 310 12.99 -2.10 -14.44
CA LEU A 310 11.68 -1.49 -14.65
C LEU A 310 10.73 -2.41 -15.41
N SER A 311 11.27 -3.19 -16.35
CA SER A 311 10.49 -4.16 -17.12
C SER A 311 10.05 -5.33 -16.24
N LEU A 312 10.98 -5.94 -15.49
CA LEU A 312 10.70 -7.08 -14.61
C LEU A 312 9.67 -6.74 -13.51
N GLU A 313 9.66 -5.50 -13.02
CA GLU A 313 8.69 -5.04 -12.01
C GLU A 313 7.22 -5.18 -12.50
N VAL A 314 6.96 -4.93 -13.78
CA VAL A 314 5.58 -4.92 -14.31
C VAL A 314 5.14 -6.24 -14.95
N ILE A 315 6.06 -7.08 -15.43
CA ILE A 315 5.68 -8.36 -16.06
C ILE A 315 5.00 -9.30 -15.08
N HIS A 316 5.43 -9.28 -13.81
CA HIS A 316 4.92 -10.22 -12.81
C HIS A 316 3.56 -9.80 -12.22
N LEU A 317 3.12 -8.56 -12.44
CA LEU A 317 1.84 -8.07 -11.89
C LEU A 317 0.62 -8.77 -12.50
N LEU A 318 0.63 -9.13 -13.80
CA LEU A 318 -0.49 -9.88 -14.39
C LEU A 318 -0.62 -11.30 -13.83
N PRO A 319 0.45 -12.12 -13.77
CA PRO A 319 0.41 -13.40 -13.06
C PRO A 319 0.04 -13.26 -11.59
N LEU A 320 0.58 -12.26 -10.88
CA LEU A 320 0.29 -12.01 -9.47
C LEU A 320 -1.21 -11.78 -9.24
N ARG A 321 -1.83 -10.94 -10.06
CA ARG A 321 -3.28 -10.73 -10.01
C ARG A 321 -4.05 -12.04 -10.24
N SER A 322 -3.68 -12.84 -11.23
CA SER A 322 -4.38 -14.10 -11.51
C SER A 322 -4.32 -15.04 -10.32
N ALA A 323 -3.12 -15.26 -9.77
CA ALA A 323 -2.94 -16.09 -8.57
C ALA A 323 -3.74 -15.57 -7.37
N MET A 324 -3.78 -14.25 -7.17
CA MET A 324 -4.56 -13.64 -6.10
C MET A 324 -6.07 -13.85 -6.29
N LEU A 325 -6.58 -13.72 -7.51
CA LEU A 325 -8.00 -13.95 -7.80
C LEU A 325 -8.39 -15.42 -7.61
N ASP A 326 -7.54 -16.35 -8.03
CA ASP A 326 -7.75 -17.78 -7.82
C ASP A 326 -7.80 -18.09 -6.31
N ALA A 327 -6.87 -17.51 -5.53
CA ALA A 327 -6.87 -17.65 -4.07
C ALA A 327 -8.11 -17.02 -3.42
N MET A 328 -8.57 -15.85 -3.88
CA MET A 328 -9.79 -15.20 -3.37
C MET A 328 -11.05 -16.03 -3.65
N LEU A 329 -11.05 -16.79 -4.74
CA LEU A 329 -12.17 -17.64 -5.17
C LEU A 329 -12.06 -19.09 -4.68
N ALA A 330 -11.02 -19.46 -3.94
CA ALA A 330 -10.82 -20.84 -3.48
C ALA A 330 -12.01 -21.37 -2.65
N ASP A 331 -12.51 -20.58 -1.70
CA ASP A 331 -13.69 -20.96 -0.90
C ASP A 331 -14.95 -21.10 -1.75
N PHE A 332 -15.11 -20.22 -2.75
CA PHE A 332 -16.23 -20.31 -3.67
C PHE A 332 -16.19 -21.62 -4.45
N THR A 333 -15.04 -22.00 -4.99
CA THR A 333 -14.85 -23.27 -5.70
C THR A 333 -15.15 -24.46 -4.80
N LEU A 334 -14.67 -24.45 -3.55
CA LEU A 334 -14.95 -25.50 -2.57
C LEU A 334 -16.46 -25.65 -2.28
N LEU A 335 -17.19 -24.54 -2.16
CA LEU A 335 -18.65 -24.56 -1.97
C LEU A 335 -19.40 -25.11 -3.20
N VAL A 336 -18.94 -24.76 -4.41
CA VAL A 336 -19.48 -25.30 -5.66
C VAL A 336 -19.25 -26.81 -5.74
N GLU A 337 -18.08 -27.31 -5.32
CA GLU A 337 -17.83 -28.74 -5.22
C GLU A 337 -18.76 -29.41 -4.20
N GLY A 338 -19.03 -28.76 -3.08
CA GLY A 338 -20.05 -29.20 -2.11
C GLY A 338 -21.41 -29.43 -2.77
N TYR A 339 -21.86 -28.47 -3.60
CA TYR A 339 -23.10 -28.59 -4.39
C TYR A 339 -23.08 -29.77 -5.35
N LEU A 340 -22.01 -29.88 -6.15
CA LEU A 340 -21.90 -30.96 -7.14
C LEU A 340 -21.89 -32.34 -6.47
N ASN A 341 -21.27 -32.44 -5.29
CA ASN A 341 -21.13 -33.69 -4.57
C ASN A 341 -22.39 -34.10 -3.80
N ALA A 342 -23.21 -33.16 -3.34
CA ALA A 342 -24.45 -33.44 -2.62
C ALA A 342 -25.41 -34.30 -3.46
N PHE A 343 -25.49 -34.03 -4.77
CA PHE A 343 -26.34 -34.79 -5.69
C PHE A 343 -25.67 -36.05 -6.26
N ARG A 344 -24.34 -36.08 -6.37
CA ARG A 344 -23.59 -37.25 -6.90
C ARG A 344 -23.47 -38.39 -5.90
N ARG A 345 -23.37 -38.09 -4.60
CA ARG A 345 -23.24 -39.09 -3.52
C ARG A 345 -24.59 -39.53 -2.92
N GLY A 346 -25.69 -38.93 -3.38
CA GLY A 346 -27.02 -39.39 -3.06
C GLY A 346 -27.25 -40.79 -3.61
N THR A 347 -27.55 -41.75 -2.73
CA THR A 347 -27.95 -43.11 -3.12
C THR A 347 -29.13 -43.06 -4.10
N ALA A 348 -29.20 -44.03 -5.01
CA ALA A 348 -30.18 -44.16 -6.10
C ALA A 348 -31.67 -44.23 -5.68
N ASN A 349 -32.01 -43.88 -4.44
CA ASN A 349 -33.36 -43.81 -3.88
C ASN A 349 -33.84 -42.37 -3.66
N ILE A 350 -33.38 -41.39 -4.46
CA ILE A 350 -33.94 -40.02 -4.47
C ILE A 350 -35.17 -40.00 -5.40
N LEU A 351 -36.20 -40.77 -5.03
CA LEU A 351 -37.56 -40.58 -5.54
C LEU A 351 -38.56 -40.27 -4.41
N GLU A 352 -38.13 -40.27 -3.14
CA GLU A 352 -39.05 -40.04 -2.01
C GLU A 352 -38.60 -39.02 -0.94
N SER A 353 -37.43 -38.37 -1.03
CA SER A 353 -37.07 -37.38 0.00
C SER A 353 -36.09 -36.30 -0.43
N SER A 354 -36.61 -35.27 -1.09
CA SER A 354 -36.37 -33.88 -0.72
C SER A 354 -37.12 -33.03 -1.72
N GLU A 355 -38.26 -32.48 -1.29
CA GLU A 355 -38.65 -31.17 -1.77
C GLU A 355 -37.42 -30.28 -1.60
N VAL A 356 -36.77 -29.92 -2.71
CA VAL A 356 -35.75 -28.88 -2.74
C VAL A 356 -36.50 -27.59 -2.40
N SER A 357 -36.77 -27.38 -1.12
CA SER A 357 -37.45 -26.19 -0.62
C SER A 357 -36.52 -25.01 -0.93
N GLY A 358 -36.80 -24.34 -2.05
CA GLY A 358 -35.90 -23.40 -2.71
C GLY A 358 -35.66 -22.09 -1.94
N SER A 359 -36.00 -22.04 -0.66
CA SER A 359 -35.89 -20.85 0.20
C SER A 359 -34.93 -21.01 1.39
N GLY A 360 -34.47 -22.23 1.71
CA GLY A 360 -33.55 -22.49 2.82
C GLY A 360 -32.06 -22.48 2.41
N LEU A 361 -31.16 -22.09 3.31
CA LEU A 361 -29.70 -22.13 3.07
C LEU A 361 -29.19 -23.58 3.14
N PRO A 362 -28.69 -24.18 2.04
CA PRO A 362 -28.24 -25.57 2.03
C PRO A 362 -27.09 -25.82 3.00
N LYS A 363 -27.02 -27.04 3.56
CA LYS A 363 -26.03 -27.42 4.59
C LYS A 363 -24.59 -27.24 4.10
N GLU A 364 -24.37 -27.46 2.82
CA GLU A 364 -23.10 -27.30 2.12
C GLU A 364 -22.63 -25.84 2.17
N LEU A 365 -23.53 -24.86 2.00
CA LEU A 365 -23.16 -23.44 2.11
C LEU A 365 -22.91 -22.99 3.54
N GLN A 366 -23.52 -23.66 4.52
CA GLN A 366 -23.27 -23.35 5.94
C GLN A 366 -21.83 -23.66 6.34
N GLN A 367 -21.12 -24.51 5.58
CA GLN A 367 -19.70 -24.83 5.79
C GLN A 367 -18.79 -23.60 5.70
N LEU A 368 -19.18 -22.55 4.96
CA LEU A 368 -18.40 -21.31 4.88
C LEU A 368 -18.16 -20.69 6.26
N ARG A 369 -19.17 -20.72 7.13
CA ARG A 369 -19.03 -20.21 8.51
C ARG A 369 -18.03 -21.04 9.31
N VAL A 370 -18.06 -22.37 9.13
CA VAL A 370 -17.14 -23.29 9.80
C VAL A 370 -15.70 -23.03 9.34
N LEU A 371 -15.47 -22.86 8.04
CA LEU A 371 -14.16 -22.51 7.48
C LEU A 371 -13.62 -21.21 8.07
N GLN A 372 -14.44 -20.16 8.13
CA GLN A 372 -14.05 -18.88 8.70
C GLN A 372 -13.70 -18.98 10.20
N GLN A 373 -14.48 -19.74 10.97
CA GLN A 373 -14.20 -19.96 12.39
C GLN A 373 -12.89 -20.74 12.60
N MET A 374 -12.68 -21.83 11.85
CA MET A 374 -11.44 -22.60 11.92
C MET A 374 -10.21 -21.75 11.58
N ARG A 375 -10.30 -20.91 10.55
CA ARG A 375 -9.23 -19.96 10.19
C ARG A 375 -8.96 -18.95 11.28
N ARG A 376 -10.00 -18.42 11.92
CA ARG A 376 -9.86 -17.48 13.04
C ARG A 376 -9.15 -18.11 14.23
N GLU A 377 -9.54 -19.33 14.60
CA GLU A 377 -8.92 -20.10 15.69
C GLU A 377 -7.47 -20.46 15.37
N LYS A 378 -7.19 -20.85 14.12
CA LYS A 378 -5.82 -21.11 13.63
C LYS A 378 -4.96 -19.84 13.69
N ALA A 379 -5.48 -18.71 13.20
CA ALA A 379 -4.75 -17.45 13.17
C ALA A 379 -4.35 -16.98 14.58
N LEU A 380 -5.24 -17.11 15.57
CA LEU A 380 -4.93 -16.78 16.97
C LEU A 380 -3.88 -17.70 17.62
N LYS A 381 -3.63 -18.89 17.05
CA LYS A 381 -2.55 -19.79 17.48
C LYS A 381 -1.23 -19.51 16.77
N GLU A 382 -1.29 -19.05 15.51
CA GLU A 382 -0.11 -18.87 14.66
C GLU A 382 0.50 -17.47 14.73
N TYR A 383 -0.30 -16.46 15.09
CA TYR A 383 0.11 -15.06 15.07
C TYR A 383 -0.09 -14.36 16.40
N ASP A 384 0.87 -13.50 16.75
CA ASP A 384 0.72 -12.56 17.85
C ASP A 384 -0.21 -11.40 17.45
N VAL A 385 -1.14 -11.06 18.34
CA VAL A 385 -2.04 -9.92 18.18
C VAL A 385 -1.44 -8.69 18.85
N ASN A 386 -1.26 -7.60 18.10
CA ASN A 386 -0.78 -6.36 18.67
C ASN A 386 -1.88 -5.60 19.44
N ASN A 387 -1.50 -4.51 20.10
CA ASN A 387 -2.41 -3.64 20.86
C ASN A 387 -3.55 -3.00 20.04
N LYS A 388 -3.48 -3.02 18.70
CA LYS A 388 -4.52 -2.53 17.79
C LYS A 388 -5.42 -3.66 17.26
N GLY A 389 -5.24 -4.90 17.71
CA GLY A 389 -6.00 -6.05 17.21
C GLY A 389 -5.54 -6.56 15.85
N LEU A 390 -4.34 -6.16 15.39
CA LEU A 390 -3.77 -6.59 14.10
C LEU A 390 -2.79 -7.74 14.32
N LEU A 391 -2.73 -8.68 13.36
CA LEU A 391 -1.84 -9.83 13.41
C LEU A 391 -0.42 -9.47 12.98
N THR A 392 0.56 -9.91 13.76
CA THR A 392 1.97 -9.59 13.56
C THR A 392 2.59 -10.56 12.54
N ARG A 393 2.83 -10.09 11.31
CA ARG A 393 3.58 -10.80 10.26
C ARG A 393 5.07 -10.84 10.60
N GLY A 394 5.68 -12.02 10.59
CA GLY A 394 7.14 -12.17 10.66
C GLY A 394 7.85 -11.56 9.43
N LYS A 395 9.18 -11.40 9.52
CA LYS A 395 10.02 -10.97 8.38
C LYS A 395 10.17 -12.02 7.27
N ALA A 396 9.70 -13.25 7.51
CA ALA A 396 9.49 -14.27 6.50
C ALA A 396 8.42 -15.22 7.05
N GLU A 397 7.18 -15.11 6.56
CA GLU A 397 6.23 -16.19 6.78
C GLU A 397 6.80 -17.44 6.11
N LYS A 398 6.98 -18.50 6.90
CA LYS A 398 7.38 -19.80 6.38
C LYS A 398 6.32 -20.19 5.35
N ALA A 399 6.73 -20.27 4.08
CA ALA A 399 5.97 -20.99 3.06
C ALA A 399 5.51 -22.34 3.64
N PRO A 400 4.34 -22.86 3.22
CA PRO A 400 3.84 -24.14 3.72
C PRO A 400 4.93 -25.20 3.60
N GLN A 401 5.40 -25.70 4.75
CA GLN A 401 6.54 -26.62 4.81
C GLN A 401 6.13 -27.99 4.25
N SER A 402 6.37 -28.23 2.97
CA SER A 402 6.55 -29.60 2.47
C SER A 402 7.96 -30.06 2.84
N LYS A 403 8.07 -31.13 3.65
CA LYS A 403 9.35 -31.78 3.97
C LYS A 403 10.06 -32.21 2.67
N PRO A 404 11.37 -31.95 2.49
CA PRO A 404 12.08 -32.38 1.29
C PRO A 404 12.35 -33.88 1.37
N SER A 405 11.75 -34.64 0.46
CA SER A 405 12.21 -35.99 0.13
C SER A 405 13.17 -35.85 -1.06
N ILE A 406 14.43 -36.23 -0.82
CA ILE A 406 15.47 -36.26 -1.85
C ILE A 406 15.07 -37.30 -2.89
N THR A 407 14.89 -36.89 -4.14
CA THR A 407 15.20 -37.71 -5.32
C THR A 407 15.34 -36.79 -6.53
N LYS A 408 16.45 -36.95 -7.23
CA LYS A 408 16.78 -36.26 -8.49
C LYS A 408 15.90 -36.82 -9.60
N HIS A 409 15.30 -35.95 -10.42
CA HIS A 409 15.30 -35.99 -11.89
C HIS A 409 14.34 -34.94 -12.47
N ASP A 410 14.78 -34.33 -13.58
CA ASP A 410 14.14 -33.27 -14.36
C ASP A 410 12.79 -33.69 -14.96
N THR A 411 11.74 -32.86 -14.85
CA THR A 411 10.75 -32.55 -15.92
C THR A 411 9.72 -31.49 -15.48
N GLU A 412 9.23 -30.76 -16.49
CA GLU A 412 8.18 -29.72 -16.65
C GLU A 412 6.97 -29.61 -15.67
N PRO A 413 6.18 -28.51 -15.73
CA PRO A 413 5.36 -28.04 -14.61
C PRO A 413 3.96 -28.69 -14.58
N GLU A 414 3.85 -29.88 -14.00
CA GLU A 414 2.55 -30.48 -13.58
C GLU A 414 2.33 -30.46 -12.05
N ASN A 415 3.26 -29.89 -11.27
CA ASN A 415 3.28 -30.05 -9.82
C ASN A 415 2.32 -29.16 -9.02
N ALA A 416 1.74 -28.11 -9.61
CA ALA A 416 0.79 -27.24 -8.91
C ALA A 416 -0.54 -27.94 -8.59
N VAL A 417 -0.98 -28.90 -9.42
CA VAL A 417 -2.27 -29.60 -9.27
C VAL A 417 -2.21 -30.72 -8.23
N LYS A 418 -1.03 -31.27 -7.94
CA LYS A 418 -0.86 -32.35 -6.94
C LYS A 418 -0.75 -31.86 -5.50
N LEU A 419 -0.30 -30.62 -5.27
CA LEU A 419 -0.21 -30.05 -3.93
C LEU A 419 -1.59 -29.64 -3.37
N THR A 420 -2.49 -29.13 -4.22
CA THR A 420 -3.88 -28.82 -3.85
C THR A 420 -4.64 -30.07 -3.44
N MET A 421 -4.56 -31.15 -4.22
CA MET A 421 -5.24 -32.43 -3.92
C MET A 421 -4.84 -33.05 -2.56
N LYS A 422 -3.56 -32.97 -2.17
CA LYS A 422 -3.10 -33.48 -0.86
C LYS A 422 -3.56 -32.61 0.33
N SER A 423 -3.70 -31.31 0.12
CA SER A 423 -4.27 -30.40 1.13
C SER A 423 -5.78 -30.57 1.27
N GLU A 424 -6.46 -30.89 0.18
CA GLU A 424 -7.89 -31.22 0.14
C GLU A 424 -8.18 -32.56 0.84
N GLU A 425 -7.43 -33.63 0.60
CA GLU A 425 -7.61 -34.91 1.31
C GLU A 425 -7.47 -34.78 2.84
N SER A 426 -6.53 -33.95 3.30
CA SER A 426 -6.35 -33.62 4.73
C SER A 426 -7.55 -32.85 5.31
N LEU A 427 -8.11 -31.91 4.54
CA LEU A 427 -9.32 -31.17 4.91
C LEU A 427 -10.57 -32.07 4.89
N TYR A 428 -10.72 -32.96 3.91
CA TYR A 428 -11.80 -33.95 3.82
C TYR A 428 -11.76 -34.93 5.00
N GLN A 429 -10.58 -35.41 5.41
CA GLN A 429 -10.39 -36.28 6.58
C GLN A 429 -10.75 -35.56 7.89
N THR A 430 -10.43 -34.27 7.98
CA THR A 430 -10.71 -33.41 9.16
C THR A 430 -12.19 -33.02 9.24
N MET A 431 -12.85 -32.82 8.10
CA MET A 431 -14.30 -32.56 8.03
C MET A 431 -15.13 -33.81 8.35
N ALA A 432 -14.69 -35.00 7.90
CA ALA A 432 -15.35 -36.26 8.24
C ALA A 432 -15.27 -36.59 9.75
N THR A 433 -14.15 -36.26 10.39
CA THR A 433 -13.97 -36.41 11.85
C THR A 433 -14.70 -35.35 12.68
N SER A 434 -14.90 -34.15 12.13
CA SER A 434 -15.68 -33.09 12.80
C SER A 434 -17.20 -33.31 12.68
N ALA A 435 -17.68 -33.87 11.56
CA ALA A 435 -19.09 -34.25 11.39
C ALA A 435 -19.53 -35.35 12.37
N THR A 436 -18.66 -36.34 12.62
CA THR A 436 -18.89 -37.40 13.62
C THR A 436 -18.82 -36.87 15.07
N HIS A 437 -18.11 -35.77 15.31
CA HIS A 437 -18.04 -35.11 16.61
C HIS A 437 -19.30 -34.27 16.92
N LEU A 438 -19.95 -33.70 15.89
CA LEU A 438 -21.23 -32.99 16.00
C LEU A 438 -22.41 -33.95 16.27
N GLU A 439 -22.44 -35.12 15.61
CA GLU A 439 -23.44 -36.17 15.90
C GLU A 439 -23.32 -36.74 17.33
N ASN A 440 -22.11 -36.71 17.91
CA ASN A 440 -21.86 -37.14 19.30
C ASN A 440 -22.12 -36.03 20.34
N GLN A 441 -22.05 -34.75 19.96
CA GLN A 441 -22.40 -33.64 20.85
C GLN A 441 -23.92 -33.45 20.99
N GLU A 442 -24.70 -33.69 19.93
CA GLU A 442 -26.17 -33.63 20.01
C GLU A 442 -26.78 -34.76 20.86
N LYS A 443 -26.09 -35.90 21.02
CA LYS A 443 -26.53 -36.99 21.90
C LYS A 443 -26.26 -36.76 23.39
N ASN A 444 -25.32 -35.87 23.74
CA ASN A 444 -24.90 -35.64 25.13
C ASN A 444 -25.45 -34.36 25.79
N HIS A 445 -26.17 -33.51 25.05
CA HIS A 445 -26.80 -32.30 25.62
C HIS A 445 -28.28 -32.45 26.04
N GLY A 446 -28.81 -33.68 26.06
CA GLY A 446 -30.17 -33.96 26.54
C GLY A 446 -30.35 -33.92 28.07
N ALA A 447 -29.29 -33.74 28.88
CA ALA A 447 -29.41 -33.74 30.33
C ALA A 447 -28.30 -32.92 31.00
N LEU A 448 -28.44 -31.59 31.04
CA LEU A 448 -28.02 -30.72 32.15
C LEU A 448 -28.25 -29.25 31.76
N CYS A 449 -29.44 -28.72 32.05
CA CYS A 449 -29.72 -27.29 32.09
C CYS A 449 -30.85 -27.03 33.09
N GLN A 450 -30.53 -27.14 34.39
CA GLN A 450 -31.29 -26.47 35.45
C GLN A 450 -30.29 -25.75 36.36
N ASN A 451 -30.58 -24.46 36.62
CA ASN A 451 -30.03 -23.56 37.65
C ASN A 451 -29.18 -22.34 37.18
N PHE A 452 -29.92 -21.25 36.87
CA PHE A 452 -29.75 -19.81 37.23
C PHE A 452 -28.48 -18.99 36.90
N PRO A 453 -28.56 -17.63 36.81
CA PRO A 453 -29.70 -16.74 36.48
C PRO A 453 -29.38 -15.68 35.39
N VAL A 454 -30.38 -15.31 34.59
CA VAL A 454 -30.37 -14.08 33.78
C VAL A 454 -31.00 -12.96 34.61
N ARG A 455 -30.27 -11.88 34.89
CA ARG A 455 -30.85 -10.62 35.38
C ARG A 455 -31.39 -9.83 34.19
N SER A 456 -32.71 -9.74 34.11
CA SER A 456 -33.48 -8.79 33.33
C SER A 456 -33.64 -7.48 34.10
N ASN A 457 -33.69 -6.35 33.37
CA ASN A 457 -34.30 -5.04 33.67
C ASN A 457 -33.78 -4.09 32.58
N PHE A 458 -34.50 -3.27 31.81
CA PHE A 458 -35.91 -2.99 31.56
C PHE A 458 -35.94 -2.14 30.27
N CYS A 459 -36.85 -2.40 29.34
CA CYS A 459 -37.31 -1.42 28.35
C CYS A 459 -38.82 -1.63 28.21
N PRO A 460 -39.67 -0.64 28.48
CA PRO A 460 -41.10 -0.79 28.28
C PRO A 460 -41.46 -0.53 26.81
N ARG A 461 -42.22 -1.45 26.21
CA ARG A 461 -43.00 -1.20 24.99
C ARG A 461 -44.33 -0.56 25.39
N GLY A 462 -44.76 0.44 24.61
CA GLY A 462 -46.13 0.95 24.49
C GLY A 462 -46.48 1.14 23.00
N PRO A 463 -47.77 1.21 22.63
CA PRO A 463 -48.34 0.39 21.57
C PRO A 463 -48.39 1.03 20.17
N CYS A 464 -48.63 0.17 19.17
CA CYS A 464 -48.91 0.52 17.79
C CYS A 464 -50.22 1.32 17.66
N ASP A 465 -50.15 2.44 16.94
CA ASP A 465 -51.28 2.98 16.19
C ASP A 465 -50.81 3.48 14.82
N SER A 466 -51.56 3.10 13.80
CA SER A 466 -51.40 3.45 12.39
C SER A 466 -51.73 4.92 12.11
N LEU A 467 -50.91 5.64 11.32
CA LEU A 467 -51.31 6.75 10.41
C LEU A 467 -50.12 7.35 9.62
N LYS A 468 -50.23 7.29 8.27
CA LYS A 468 -49.72 8.12 7.14
C LYS A 468 -48.37 8.90 7.19
N PRO A 469 -47.70 9.11 6.03
CA PRO A 469 -46.33 9.63 5.95
C PRO A 469 -46.24 11.17 5.82
N GLN A 470 -45.14 11.74 6.37
CA GLN A 470 -44.40 13.01 6.03
C GLN A 470 -44.02 13.84 7.28
N PRO A 471 -43.03 14.77 7.25
CA PRO A 471 -41.88 14.96 6.36
C PRO A 471 -40.52 15.00 7.13
N LEU A 472 -39.40 15.07 6.38
CA LEU A 472 -38.02 15.18 6.85
C LEU A 472 -37.81 16.36 7.83
N ARG A 473 -37.20 16.08 9.00
CA ARG A 473 -36.70 17.11 9.94
C ARG A 473 -35.34 17.67 9.49
N PRO A 474 -35.05 18.95 9.81
CA PRO A 474 -33.91 19.68 9.29
C PRO A 474 -32.59 19.32 10.00
N PRO A 475 -31.43 19.61 9.39
CA PRO A 475 -30.12 19.37 10.01
C PRO A 475 -29.80 20.40 11.11
N LEU A 476 -29.07 19.92 12.13
CA LEU A 476 -28.49 20.71 13.23
C LEU A 476 -27.41 21.69 12.74
N PRO A 477 -27.18 22.81 13.47
CA PRO A 477 -26.50 24.01 12.95
C PRO A 477 -24.99 23.87 12.77
N SER A 478 -24.49 24.60 11.76
CA SER A 478 -23.10 24.70 11.31
C SER A 478 -22.16 25.36 12.32
N LEU A 479 -20.95 24.82 12.43
CA LEU A 479 -19.83 25.27 13.25
C LEU A 479 -19.12 26.54 12.70
N VAL A 480 -19.89 27.57 12.31
CA VAL A 480 -19.37 28.86 11.76
C VAL A 480 -19.69 30.05 12.68
N ALA A 481 -20.01 29.80 13.95
CA ALA A 481 -20.27 30.86 14.92
C ALA A 481 -19.31 30.73 16.10
N ASN A 482 -18.06 31.20 15.94
CA ASN A 482 -17.19 31.61 17.06
C ASN A 482 -15.92 32.38 16.64
N LEU A 483 -15.96 33.17 15.57
CA LEU A 483 -14.94 34.19 15.28
C LEU A 483 -15.63 35.48 14.79
N ARG A 484 -16.25 36.22 15.72
CA ARG A 484 -16.59 37.64 15.51
C ARG A 484 -15.49 38.49 16.17
N MET A 485 -14.77 39.25 15.35
CA MET A 485 -13.94 40.38 15.79
C MET A 485 -14.84 41.55 16.28
N PRO A 486 -14.44 42.30 17.32
CA PRO A 486 -15.06 43.58 17.66
C PRO A 486 -14.67 44.67 16.67
N SER A 487 -15.64 45.53 16.37
CA SER A 487 -15.56 46.75 15.58
C SER A 487 -14.56 47.78 16.12
N LEU A 488 -13.72 48.34 15.25
CA LEU A 488 -13.06 49.63 15.48
C LEU A 488 -13.01 50.42 14.16
N LEU A 489 -14.04 51.25 13.96
CA LEU A 489 -14.01 52.43 13.10
C LEU A 489 -14.87 53.48 13.79
N ALA A 490 -14.23 54.32 14.62
CA ALA A 490 -14.76 55.64 14.97
C ALA A 490 -13.60 56.56 15.39
N MET A 491 -13.63 57.75 14.78
CA MET A 491 -12.93 59.00 15.13
C MET A 491 -11.51 59.19 14.58
N GLY A 492 -11.47 60.03 13.55
CA GLY A 492 -10.25 60.73 13.16
C GLY A 492 -9.97 61.95 14.06
N LYS A 493 -8.69 62.29 14.13
CA LYS A 493 -8.12 63.62 13.90
C LYS A 493 -6.63 63.45 13.64
#